data_AF-A0A7L0DFW3-F1
#
_entry.id   AF-A0A7L0DFW3-F1
#
_cell.length_a   1.000
_cell.length_b   1.000
_cell.length_c   1.000
_cell.angle_alpha   90.00
_cell.angle_beta   90.00
_cell.angle_gamma   90.00
#
_symmetry.space_group_name_H-M   'P 1'
#
loop_
_entity.id
_entity.type
_entity.pdbx_description
1 polymer ?
#
loop_
_entity_poly.entity_id
_entity_poly.type
_entity_poly.pdbx_seq_one_letter_code
_entity_poly.pdbx_strand_id
1 'polypeptide(L)'
;LQKLKDDLEMMLSVVQLKNKQLKEDLIREQQWHEEQEQILDTLTEINEEAKTKVQQLSKTSSTAAAFQELQNKVLKIRKYKEQLLGALGEFLEEHFPLPETCGSTRNKRSSCIVHLQNHIILVFQTLIGQLMSMPHEPYVTINDSFWPPYIELLLRYGIALRHPEDPSRIRLDNFHM
;
A
#
# COMPACT_ATOMS: atom_id res chain seq x y z
N LEU A 1 74.03 25.75 -31.72
CA LEU A 1 74.11 24.31 -32.08
C LEU A 1 74.13 23.42 -30.84
N GLN A 2 75.01 23.66 -29.85
CA GLN A 2 75.07 22.83 -28.62
C GLN A 2 73.77 22.81 -27.81
N LYS A 3 73.18 23.98 -27.51
CA LYS A 3 71.91 24.08 -26.77
C LYS A 3 70.75 23.29 -27.41
N LEU A 4 70.64 23.34 -28.74
CA LEU A 4 69.62 22.59 -29.49
C LEU A 4 69.82 21.07 -29.34
N LYS A 5 71.08 20.62 -29.34
CA LYS A 5 71.43 19.21 -29.13
C LYS A 5 71.03 18.76 -27.73
N ASP A 6 71.36 19.56 -26.72
CA ASP A 6 71.04 19.27 -25.32
C ASP A 6 69.49 19.24 -25.10
N ASP A 7 68.76 20.17 -25.72
CA ASP A 7 67.29 20.22 -25.69
C ASP A 7 66.66 18.98 -26.36
N LEU A 8 67.20 18.56 -27.51
CA LEU A 8 66.76 17.35 -28.22
C LEU A 8 67.02 16.07 -27.41
N GLU A 9 68.16 15.97 -26.75
CA GLU A 9 68.53 14.81 -25.92
C GLU A 9 67.65 14.71 -24.67
N MET A 10 67.33 15.84 -24.05
CA MET A 10 66.36 15.92 -22.96
C MET A 10 64.96 15.50 -23.43
N MET A 11 64.49 16.02 -24.57
CA MET A 11 63.20 15.60 -25.15
C MET A 11 63.15 14.10 -25.46
N LEU A 12 64.23 13.54 -26.00
CA LEU A 12 64.32 12.12 -26.33
C LEU A 12 64.22 11.26 -25.06
N SER A 13 64.88 11.69 -23.97
CA SER A 13 64.79 11.04 -22.66
C SER A 13 63.36 11.09 -22.09
N VAL A 14 62.68 12.24 -22.19
CA VAL A 14 61.28 12.40 -21.76
C VAL A 14 60.35 11.49 -22.55
N VAL A 15 60.53 11.42 -23.88
CA VAL A 15 59.73 10.54 -24.74
C VAL A 15 59.97 9.08 -24.38
N GLN A 16 61.21 8.65 -24.18
CA GLN A 16 61.52 7.27 -23.78
C GLN A 16 60.89 6.90 -22.43
N LEU A 17 60.96 7.79 -21.44
CA LEU A 17 60.36 7.59 -20.12
C LEU A 17 58.84 7.49 -20.21
N LYS A 18 58.20 8.38 -20.96
CA LYS A 18 56.75 8.30 -21.23
C LYS A 18 56.37 7.00 -21.95
N ASN A 19 57.18 6.56 -22.91
CA ASN A 19 56.91 5.33 -23.65
C ASN A 19 57.03 4.09 -22.75
N LYS A 20 57.98 4.10 -21.80
CA LYS A 20 58.10 3.05 -20.78
C LYS A 20 56.89 3.05 -19.84
N GLN A 21 56.49 4.22 -19.34
CA GLN A 21 55.32 4.35 -18.47
C GLN A 21 54.04 3.86 -19.16
N LEU A 22 53.81 4.26 -20.42
CA LEU A 22 52.65 3.81 -21.19
C LEU A 22 52.59 2.30 -21.39
N LYS A 23 53.74 1.64 -21.55
CA LYS A 23 53.79 0.18 -21.64
C LYS A 23 53.43 -0.49 -20.31
N GLU A 24 53.88 0.06 -19.20
CA GLU A 24 53.53 -0.44 -17.87
C GLU A 24 52.04 -0.20 -17.56
N ASP A 25 51.50 0.97 -17.92
CA ASP A 25 50.07 1.28 -17.82
C ASP A 25 49.24 0.32 -18.68
N LEU A 26 49.66 0.06 -19.92
CA LEU A 26 48.96 -0.87 -20.81
C LEU A 26 48.88 -2.28 -20.24
N ILE A 27 49.96 -2.79 -19.66
CA ILE A 27 49.97 -4.12 -19.05
C ILE A 27 49.03 -4.17 -17.83
N ARG A 28 49.03 -3.13 -16.99
CA ARG A 28 48.12 -3.04 -15.84
C ARG A 28 46.66 -3.01 -16.26
N GLU A 29 46.32 -2.19 -17.26
CA GLU A 29 44.95 -2.11 -17.78
C GLU A 29 44.49 -3.43 -18.40
N GLN A 30 45.38 -4.14 -19.09
CA GLN A 30 45.06 -5.44 -19.66
C GLN A 30 44.75 -6.48 -18.56
N GLN A 31 45.54 -6.51 -17.49
CA GLN A 31 45.30 -7.37 -16.33
C GLN A 31 43.99 -7.01 -15.63
N TRP A 32 43.75 -5.72 -15.42
CA TRP A 32 42.50 -5.24 -14.82
C TRP A 32 41.28 -5.66 -15.65
N HIS A 33 41.38 -5.59 -16.97
CA HIS A 33 40.30 -6.01 -17.86
C HIS A 33 39.98 -7.51 -17.72
N GLU A 34 41.01 -8.36 -17.70
CA GLU A 34 40.85 -9.82 -17.50
C GLU A 34 40.20 -10.14 -16.15
N GLU A 35 40.56 -9.42 -15.09
CA GLU A 35 39.92 -9.57 -13.77
C GLU A 35 38.43 -9.17 -13.80
N GLN A 36 38.09 -8.08 -14.49
CA GLN A 36 36.69 -7.65 -14.64
C GLN A 36 35.86 -8.66 -15.44
N GLU A 37 36.43 -9.30 -16.46
CA GLU A 37 35.77 -10.34 -17.25
C GLU A 37 35.47 -11.58 -16.37
N GLN A 38 36.44 -12.01 -15.56
CA GLN A 38 36.22 -13.12 -14.60
C GLN A 38 35.14 -12.79 -13.55
N ILE A 39 35.10 -11.55 -13.05
CA ILE A 39 34.05 -11.12 -12.12
C ILE A 39 32.69 -11.15 -12.82
N LEU A 40 32.59 -10.69 -14.06
CA LEU A 40 31.34 -10.76 -14.82
C LEU A 40 30.91 -12.19 -15.04
N ASP A 41 31.81 -13.08 -15.45
CA ASP A 41 31.50 -14.49 -15.69
C ASP A 41 30.97 -15.16 -14.42
N THR A 42 31.67 -14.99 -13.29
CA THR A 42 31.22 -15.55 -12.00
C THR A 42 29.87 -14.97 -11.55
N LEU A 43 29.62 -13.67 -11.76
CA LEU A 43 28.32 -13.06 -11.46
C LEU A 43 27.21 -13.59 -12.37
N THR A 44 27.49 -13.83 -13.65
CA THR A 44 26.50 -14.40 -14.58
C THR A 44 26.15 -15.84 -14.21
N GLU A 45 27.13 -16.64 -13.79
CA GLU A 45 26.91 -18.02 -13.31
C GLU A 45 26.03 -18.03 -12.06
N ILE A 46 26.35 -17.20 -11.05
CA ILE A 46 25.56 -17.06 -9.83
C ILE A 46 24.12 -16.62 -10.15
N ASN A 47 23.96 -15.67 -11.08
CA ASN A 47 22.65 -15.17 -11.47
C ASN A 47 21.80 -16.24 -12.17
N GLU A 48 22.38 -17.03 -13.08
CA GLU A 48 21.67 -18.14 -13.73
C GLU A 48 21.35 -19.27 -12.74
N GLU A 49 22.22 -19.56 -11.77
CA GLU A 49 21.94 -20.52 -10.69
C GLU A 49 20.78 -20.02 -9.79
N ALA A 50 20.75 -18.74 -9.43
CA ALA A 50 19.65 -18.15 -8.67
C ALA A 50 18.33 -18.19 -9.44
N LYS A 51 18.37 -17.88 -10.74
CA LYS A 51 17.20 -17.90 -11.63
C LYS A 51 16.64 -19.31 -11.81
N THR A 52 17.49 -20.32 -11.94
CA THR A 52 17.07 -21.73 -12.00
C THR A 52 16.46 -22.20 -10.69
N LYS A 53 17.02 -21.82 -9.53
CA LYS A 53 16.42 -22.10 -8.20
C LYS A 53 15.05 -21.44 -8.02
N VAL A 54 14.90 -20.17 -8.40
CA VAL A 54 13.60 -19.46 -8.38
C VAL A 54 12.59 -20.12 -9.35
N GLN A 55 13.05 -20.52 -10.53
CA GLN A 55 12.21 -21.20 -11.51
C GLN A 55 11.83 -22.62 -11.07
N GLN A 56 12.70 -23.31 -10.33
CA GLN A 56 12.36 -24.59 -9.72
C GLN A 56 11.37 -24.41 -8.58
N LEU A 57 11.58 -23.47 -7.65
CA LEU A 57 10.64 -23.18 -6.56
C LEU A 57 9.24 -22.81 -7.07
N SER A 58 9.15 -22.06 -8.18
CA SER A 58 7.87 -21.75 -8.81
C SER A 58 7.22 -22.95 -9.51
N LYS A 59 7.99 -23.98 -9.92
CA LYS A 59 7.49 -25.19 -10.58
C LYS A 59 7.21 -26.36 -9.62
N THR A 60 7.96 -26.49 -8.52
CA THR A 60 7.91 -27.67 -7.63
C THR A 60 7.07 -27.47 -6.37
N SER A 61 6.78 -26.23 -5.97
CA SER A 61 6.44 -26.00 -4.58
C SER A 61 4.94 -25.92 -4.30
N SER A 62 4.50 -26.72 -3.32
CA SER A 62 3.25 -26.57 -2.59
C SER A 62 2.99 -25.13 -2.11
N THR A 63 4.01 -24.29 -2.02
CA THR A 63 3.89 -22.86 -1.69
C THR A 63 3.24 -22.03 -2.80
N ALA A 64 3.42 -22.36 -4.08
CA ALA A 64 2.74 -21.66 -5.17
C ALA A 64 1.23 -21.97 -5.18
N ALA A 65 0.88 -23.24 -4.94
CA ALA A 65 -0.51 -23.67 -4.75
C ALA A 65 -1.13 -23.04 -3.50
N ALA A 66 -0.41 -23.02 -2.37
CA ALA A 66 -0.87 -22.37 -1.14
C ALA A 66 -1.05 -20.85 -1.32
N PHE A 67 -0.17 -20.20 -2.10
CA PHE A 67 -0.29 -18.78 -2.43
C PHE A 67 -1.50 -18.51 -3.33
N GLN A 68 -1.74 -19.33 -4.36
CA GLN A 68 -2.95 -19.24 -5.18
C GLN A 68 -4.22 -19.48 -4.35
N GLU A 69 -4.20 -20.45 -3.44
CA GLU A 69 -5.31 -20.69 -2.52
C GLU A 69 -5.58 -19.47 -1.63
N LEU A 70 -4.52 -18.84 -1.10
CA LEU A 70 -4.62 -17.62 -0.33
C LEU A 70 -5.20 -16.46 -1.16
N GLN A 71 -4.73 -16.27 -2.40
CA GLN A 71 -5.28 -15.28 -3.32
C GLN A 71 -6.78 -15.52 -3.57
N ASN A 72 -7.17 -16.78 -3.79
CA ASN A 72 -8.58 -17.15 -3.96
C ASN A 72 -9.41 -16.86 -2.71
N LYS A 73 -8.86 -17.13 -1.51
CA LYS A 73 -9.51 -16.79 -0.23
C LYS A 73 -9.69 -15.27 -0.08
N VAL A 74 -8.67 -14.48 -0.40
CA VAL A 74 -8.74 -13.01 -0.38
C VAL A 74 -9.82 -12.49 -1.36
N LEU A 75 -9.88 -13.04 -2.57
CA LEU A 75 -10.91 -12.67 -3.55
C LEU A 75 -12.33 -13.02 -3.07
N LYS A 76 -12.51 -14.21 -2.47
CA LYS A 76 -13.79 -14.61 -1.87
C LYS A 76 -14.22 -13.65 -0.75
N ILE A 77 -13.31 -13.28 0.14
CA ILE A 77 -13.57 -12.33 1.23
C ILE A 77 -13.96 -10.95 0.67
N ARG A 78 -13.26 -10.48 -0.37
CA ARG A 78 -13.59 -9.21 -1.02
C ARG A 78 -15.00 -9.22 -1.62
N LYS A 79 -15.34 -10.27 -2.36
CA LYS A 79 -16.68 -10.43 -2.94
C LYS A 79 -17.77 -10.49 -1.87
N TYR A 80 -17.52 -11.24 -0.79
CA TYR A 80 -18.45 -11.32 0.33
C TYR A 80 -18.66 -9.95 0.99
N LYS A 81 -17.58 -9.17 1.19
CA LYS A 81 -17.66 -7.80 1.71
C LYS A 81 -18.52 -6.90 0.83
N GLU A 82 -18.32 -6.92 -0.48
CA GLU A 82 -19.10 -6.11 -1.43
C GLU A 82 -20.57 -6.49 -1.39
N GLN A 83 -20.89 -7.79 -1.37
CA GLN A 83 -22.26 -8.28 -1.24
C GLN A 83 -22.90 -7.85 0.08
N LEU A 84 -22.19 -7.97 1.19
CA LEU A 84 -22.67 -7.56 2.51
C LEU A 84 -22.95 -6.07 2.58
N LEU A 85 -22.05 -5.23 2.06
CA LEU A 85 -22.25 -3.78 2.02
C LEU A 85 -23.40 -3.39 1.09
N GLY A 86 -23.57 -4.10 -0.04
CA GLY A 86 -24.71 -3.93 -0.93
C GLY A 86 -26.04 -4.25 -0.25
N ALA A 87 -26.14 -5.43 0.38
CA ALA A 87 -27.33 -5.85 1.13
C ALA A 87 -27.65 -4.91 2.31
N LEU A 88 -26.62 -4.39 3.00
CA LEU A 88 -26.81 -3.38 4.04
C LEU A 88 -27.36 -2.08 3.45
N GLY A 89 -26.87 -1.65 2.28
CA GLY A 89 -27.40 -0.50 1.56
C GLY A 89 -28.89 -0.66 1.21
N GLU A 90 -29.25 -1.81 0.63
CA GLU A 90 -30.64 -2.16 0.29
C GLU A 90 -31.55 -2.19 1.53
N PHE A 91 -31.10 -2.84 2.62
CA PHE A 91 -31.82 -2.87 3.89
C PHE A 91 -32.07 -1.47 4.46
N LEU A 92 -31.06 -0.60 4.41
CA LEU A 92 -31.18 0.77 4.89
C LEU A 92 -32.15 1.58 4.02
N GLU A 93 -32.18 1.36 2.72
CA GLU A 93 -33.13 2.01 1.81
C GLU A 93 -34.57 1.56 2.07
N GLU A 94 -34.81 0.27 2.34
CA GLU A 94 -36.14 -0.30 2.60
C GLU A 94 -36.71 0.08 3.98
N HIS A 95 -35.89 0.04 5.04
CA HIS A 95 -36.35 0.23 6.41
C HIS A 95 -36.15 1.64 6.96
N PHE A 96 -35.30 2.44 6.31
CA PHE A 96 -35.17 3.87 6.58
C PHE A 96 -35.47 4.68 5.30
N PRO A 97 -36.63 4.46 4.65
CA PRO A 97 -36.94 5.08 3.37
C PRO A 97 -37.12 6.59 3.53
N LEU A 98 -36.81 7.33 2.46
CA LEU A 98 -37.12 8.75 2.38
C LEU A 98 -38.64 8.89 2.51
N PRO A 99 -39.17 9.67 3.46
CA PRO A 99 -40.58 10.02 3.46
C PRO A 99 -40.98 10.63 2.11
N GLU A 100 -41.82 9.91 1.36
CA GLU A 100 -42.44 10.38 0.12
C GLU A 100 -43.26 11.64 0.43
N THR A 101 -42.67 12.80 0.20
CA THR A 101 -43.34 14.10 0.12
C THR A 101 -44.36 14.40 1.24
N CYS A 102 -43.91 15.13 2.27
CA CYS A 102 -44.76 15.75 3.27
C CYS A 102 -45.89 16.58 2.62
N GLY A 103 -47.12 16.07 2.63
CA GLY A 103 -48.33 16.83 2.31
C GLY A 103 -48.60 17.93 3.34
N SER A 104 -48.67 19.18 2.87
CA SER A 104 -49.32 20.35 3.49
C SER A 104 -49.00 20.68 4.97
N THR A 105 -47.96 21.50 5.20
CA THR A 105 -48.05 22.81 5.89
C THR A 105 -46.65 23.44 6.05
N ARG A 106 -46.42 24.47 5.24
CA ARG A 106 -45.46 25.59 5.33
C ARG A 106 -44.28 25.47 6.31
N ASN A 107 -43.14 25.08 5.74
CA ASN A 107 -41.79 25.61 5.96
C ASN A 107 -41.17 25.44 7.36
N LYS A 108 -40.63 24.24 7.64
CA LYS A 108 -39.42 24.00 8.47
C LYS A 108 -38.99 22.53 8.57
N ARG A 109 -39.82 21.57 8.13
CA ARG A 109 -39.54 20.12 8.28
C ARG A 109 -38.91 19.44 7.06
N SER A 110 -38.88 20.11 5.90
CA SER A 110 -38.42 19.53 4.62
C SER A 110 -36.91 19.34 4.51
N SER A 111 -36.12 20.21 5.16
CA SER A 111 -34.66 20.05 5.18
C SER A 111 -34.24 18.87 6.07
N CYS A 112 -34.89 18.67 7.23
CA CYS A 112 -34.50 17.63 8.18
C CYS A 112 -34.55 16.21 7.60
N ILE A 113 -35.54 15.90 6.78
CA ILE A 113 -35.87 14.52 6.40
C ILE A 113 -34.93 13.96 5.34
N VAL A 114 -34.57 14.75 4.31
CA VAL A 114 -33.53 14.38 3.34
C VAL A 114 -32.14 14.34 4.00
N HIS A 115 -31.96 15.12 5.07
CA HIS A 115 -30.80 15.00 5.93
C HIS A 115 -30.80 13.63 6.67
N LEU A 116 -31.87 13.22 7.38
CA LEU A 116 -31.90 11.99 8.20
C LEU A 116 -31.31 10.72 7.52
N GLN A 117 -31.73 10.39 6.29
CA GLN A 117 -31.27 9.17 5.62
C GLN A 117 -29.78 9.20 5.27
N ASN A 118 -29.27 10.37 4.91
CA ASN A 118 -27.83 10.56 4.73
C ASN A 118 -27.08 10.43 6.07
N HIS A 119 -27.70 10.75 7.21
CA HIS A 119 -27.01 10.72 8.50
C HIS A 119 -26.81 9.29 9.02
N ILE A 120 -27.80 8.39 8.93
CA ILE A 120 -27.60 6.99 9.39
C ILE A 120 -26.59 6.26 8.51
N ILE A 121 -26.63 6.47 7.19
CA ILE A 121 -25.66 5.93 6.24
C ILE A 121 -24.26 6.50 6.56
N LEU A 122 -24.15 7.81 6.80
CA LEU A 122 -22.91 8.46 7.18
C LEU A 122 -22.34 7.90 8.50
N VAL A 123 -23.19 7.66 9.51
CA VAL A 123 -22.78 7.04 10.78
C VAL A 123 -22.17 5.66 10.52
N PHE A 124 -22.89 4.77 9.84
CA PHE A 124 -22.41 3.42 9.54
C PHE A 124 -21.17 3.43 8.65
N GLN A 125 -21.15 4.25 7.60
CA GLN A 125 -20.01 4.36 6.70
C GLN A 125 -18.76 4.84 7.43
N THR A 126 -18.88 5.80 8.35
CA THR A 126 -17.75 6.30 9.14
C THR A 126 -17.26 5.26 10.12
N LEU A 127 -18.18 4.58 10.83
CA LEU A 127 -17.84 3.55 11.81
C LEU A 127 -17.19 2.32 11.16
N ILE A 128 -17.77 1.81 10.07
CA ILE A 128 -17.23 0.67 9.30
C ILE A 128 -15.91 1.07 8.64
N GLY A 129 -15.82 2.28 8.09
CA GLY A 129 -14.61 2.82 7.49
C GLY A 129 -13.45 2.89 8.50
N GLN A 130 -13.72 3.37 9.71
CA GLN A 130 -12.73 3.45 10.77
C GLN A 130 -12.28 2.07 11.26
N LEU A 131 -13.22 1.16 11.50
CA LEU A 131 -12.92 -0.21 11.91
C LEU A 131 -12.05 -0.94 10.88
N MET A 132 -12.33 -0.73 9.60
CA MET A 132 -11.59 -1.37 8.51
C MET A 132 -10.22 -0.75 8.25
N SER A 133 -10.06 0.56 8.49
CA SER A 133 -8.81 1.28 8.22
C SER A 133 -7.84 1.23 9.38
N MET A 134 -8.36 1.32 10.61
CA MET A 134 -7.59 1.37 11.86
C MET A 134 -8.17 0.38 12.87
N PRO A 135 -7.93 -0.94 12.71
CA PRO A 135 -8.49 -1.95 13.61
C PRO A 135 -7.99 -1.82 15.06
N HIS A 136 -6.83 -1.19 15.26
CA HIS A 136 -6.24 -0.94 16.59
C HIS A 136 -6.82 0.29 17.29
N GLU A 137 -7.51 1.18 16.57
CA GLU A 137 -8.18 2.35 17.13
C GLU A 137 -9.56 2.56 16.45
N PRO A 138 -10.54 1.68 16.78
CA PRO A 138 -11.84 1.65 16.09
C PRO A 138 -12.82 2.73 16.57
N TYR A 139 -12.35 3.70 17.37
CA TYR A 139 -13.18 4.72 17.98
C TYR A 139 -13.31 5.95 17.08
N VAL A 140 -14.55 6.37 16.85
CA VAL A 140 -14.92 7.58 16.13
C VAL A 140 -15.46 8.61 17.11
N THR A 141 -15.01 9.85 16.98
CA THR A 141 -15.50 10.98 17.79
C THR A 141 -16.86 11.45 17.27
N ILE A 142 -17.86 11.52 18.16
CA ILE A 142 -19.18 12.07 17.87
C ILE A 142 -19.03 13.56 17.57
N ASN A 143 -19.30 13.95 16.32
CA ASN A 143 -19.33 15.33 15.87
C ASN A 143 -20.78 15.77 15.57
N ASP A 144 -20.95 17.06 15.27
CA ASP A 144 -22.25 17.67 14.94
C ASP A 144 -22.87 17.11 13.63
N SER A 145 -22.12 16.31 12.88
CA SER A 145 -22.62 15.66 11.65
C SER A 145 -23.40 14.37 11.95
N PHE A 146 -23.28 13.82 13.16
CA PHE A 146 -24.06 12.65 13.56
C PHE A 146 -25.39 13.04 14.17
N TRP A 147 -26.45 12.35 13.76
CA TRP A 147 -27.77 12.58 14.32
C TRP A 147 -27.91 11.84 15.66
N PRO A 148 -28.14 12.54 16.78
CA PRO A 148 -28.17 11.91 18.11
C PRO A 148 -29.14 10.72 18.23
N PRO A 149 -30.35 10.73 17.63
CA PRO A 149 -31.27 9.58 17.70
C PRO A 149 -30.68 8.29 17.11
N TYR A 150 -29.85 8.40 16.07
CA TYR A 150 -29.21 7.24 15.46
C TYR A 150 -28.05 6.70 16.29
N ILE A 151 -27.28 7.59 16.92
CA ILE A 151 -26.26 7.17 17.88
C ILE A 151 -26.92 6.43 19.05
N GLU A 152 -28.00 6.98 19.60
CA GLU A 152 -28.74 6.34 20.68
C GLU A 152 -29.38 5.01 20.26
N LEU A 153 -29.87 4.90 19.01
CA LEU A 153 -30.35 3.64 18.45
C LEU A 153 -29.23 2.57 18.49
N LEU A 154 -28.05 2.90 17.95
CA LEU A 154 -26.92 1.97 17.91
C LEU A 154 -26.46 1.55 19.30
N LEU A 155 -26.41 2.50 20.24
CA LEU A 155 -26.03 2.23 21.62
C LEU A 155 -27.08 1.37 22.35
N ARG A 156 -28.37 1.66 22.17
CA ARG A 156 -29.46 0.94 22.84
C ARG A 156 -29.58 -0.51 22.40
N TYR A 157 -29.34 -0.77 21.11
CA TYR A 157 -29.35 -2.13 20.56
C TYR A 157 -27.99 -2.85 20.67
N GLY A 158 -27.00 -2.25 21.33
CA GLY A 158 -25.68 -2.86 21.54
C GLY A 158 -24.86 -3.02 20.26
N ILE A 159 -25.19 -2.28 19.21
CA ILE A 159 -24.47 -2.30 17.93
C ILE A 159 -23.18 -1.46 18.03
N ALA A 160 -23.22 -0.40 18.85
CA ALA A 160 -22.07 0.44 19.16
C ALA A 160 -21.87 0.55 20.68
N LEU A 161 -20.62 0.82 21.08
CA LEU A 161 -20.19 1.02 22.47
C LEU A 161 -19.49 2.37 22.62
N ARG A 162 -19.72 3.06 23.74
CA ARG A 162 -18.97 4.28 24.10
C ARG A 162 -17.58 3.91 24.63
N HIS A 163 -16.62 4.82 24.47
CA HIS A 163 -15.31 4.68 25.09
C HIS A 163 -15.43 4.78 26.62
N PRO A 164 -14.75 3.91 27.39
CA PRO A 164 -14.87 3.88 28.85
C PRO A 164 -14.42 5.18 29.52
N GLU A 165 -13.46 5.87 28.93
CA GLU A 165 -12.90 7.12 29.48
C GLU A 165 -13.42 8.39 28.77
N ASP A 166 -14.01 8.24 27.57
CA ASP A 166 -14.43 9.39 26.75
C ASP A 166 -15.84 9.16 26.17
N PRO A 167 -16.88 9.74 26.78
CA PRO A 167 -18.26 9.57 26.33
C PRO A 167 -18.50 10.09 24.91
N SER A 168 -17.63 10.97 24.39
CA SER A 168 -17.74 11.53 23.05
C SER A 168 -17.25 10.58 21.96
N ARG A 169 -16.64 9.44 22.30
CA ARG A 169 -16.13 8.45 21.33
C ARG A 169 -16.97 7.18 21.33
N ILE A 170 -17.28 6.68 20.14
CA ILE A 170 -18.04 5.44 19.93
C ILE A 170 -17.31 4.50 18.98
N ARG A 171 -17.47 3.20 19.16
CA ARG A 171 -17.00 2.16 18.23
C ARG A 171 -18.09 1.12 17.98
N LEU A 172 -17.99 0.39 16.88
CA LEU A 172 -18.81 -0.80 16.68
C LEU A 172 -18.43 -1.88 17.70
N ASP A 173 -19.43 -2.62 18.15
CA ASP A 173 -19.18 -3.80 18.98
C ASP A 173 -18.51 -4.93 18.16
N ASN A 174 -17.84 -5.83 18.86
CA ASN A 174 -17.14 -6.93 18.24
C ASN A 174 -18.14 -8.03 17.84
N PHE A 175 -18.42 -8.18 16.55
CA PHE A 175 -19.29 -9.24 16.01
C PHE A 175 -18.63 -10.63 15.92
N HIS A 176 -17.62 -10.90 16.76
CA HIS A 176 -16.96 -12.20 16.78
C HIS A 176 -17.81 -13.21 17.58
N MET A 177 -18.64 -13.99 16.87
CA MET A 177 -19.08 -15.33 17.29
C MET A 177 -18.32 -16.40 16.54
#